data_AF-A0A1H3JG95-F1
#
_entry.id   AF-A0A1H3JG95-F1
#
_cell.length_a   1.000
_cell.length_b   1.000
_cell.length_c   1.000
_cell.angle_alpha   90.00
_cell.angle_beta   90.00
_cell.angle_gamma   90.00
#
_symmetry.space_group_name_H-M   'P 1'
#
loop_
_entity.id
_entity.type
_entity.pdbx_description
1 polymer ?
#
loop_
_entity_poly.entity_id
_entity_poly.type
_entity_poly.pdbx_seq_one_letter_code
_entity_poly.pdbx_strand_id
1 'polypeptide(L)'
;MRAGPRCSVRKPGACMSRCMRRTNLHLDEFQTAALDTVARAEGVSRAEVVRRLIDRGIPTALPDLDADLTAIEDSYGVWSEDDLVTREPDTRAAHLNRIRRG
;
A
#
# COMPACT_ATOMS: atom_id res chain seq x y z
N MET A 1 -9.76 25.38 15.08
CA MET A 1 -9.88 25.08 13.64
C MET A 1 -8.82 25.89 12.87
N ARG A 2 -7.64 25.32 12.59
CA ARG A 2 -6.65 25.97 11.71
C ARG A 2 -6.96 25.56 10.28
N ALA A 3 -7.34 26.54 9.45
CA ALA A 3 -7.50 26.33 8.03
C ALA A 3 -6.16 25.84 7.44
N GLY A 4 -6.16 24.62 6.90
CA GLY A 4 -5.03 24.09 6.14
C GLY A 4 -4.77 24.92 4.88
N PRO A 5 -3.54 24.92 4.36
CA PRO A 5 -3.21 25.71 3.18
C PRO A 5 -4.02 25.22 1.97
N ARG A 6 -4.88 26.09 1.45
CA ARG A 6 -5.64 25.85 0.21
C ARG A 6 -4.69 26.05 -0.96
N CYS A 7 -4.13 24.97 -1.47
CA CYS A 7 -3.32 24.99 -2.68
C CYS A 7 -4.26 25.26 -3.87
N SER A 8 -4.30 26.50 -4.35
CA SER A 8 -5.19 26.93 -5.43
C SER A 8 -4.71 26.39 -6.77
N VAL A 9 -5.63 25.73 -7.49
CA VAL A 9 -5.39 25.20 -8.84
C VAL A 9 -5.30 26.37 -9.82
N ARG A 10 -4.08 26.85 -10.10
CA ARG A 10 -3.76 27.57 -11.37
C ARG A 10 -2.26 27.61 -11.65
N LYS A 11 -1.89 26.96 -12.76
CA LYS A 11 -0.60 26.85 -13.48
C LYS A 11 0.30 25.62 -13.14
N PRO A 12 0.63 24.75 -14.13
CA PRO A 12 1.27 23.44 -13.90
C PRO A 12 2.77 23.47 -13.56
N GLY A 13 3.46 24.62 -13.63
CA GLY A 13 4.92 24.68 -13.46
C GLY A 13 5.44 25.27 -12.14
N ALA A 14 4.68 26.15 -11.48
CA ALA A 14 5.21 26.99 -10.39
C ALA A 14 4.66 26.66 -8.99
N CYS A 15 3.66 25.78 -8.90
CA CYS A 15 2.95 25.49 -7.65
C CYS A 15 3.62 24.35 -6.83
N MET A 16 4.20 23.35 -7.49
CA MET A 16 4.61 22.11 -6.82
C MET A 16 5.70 22.29 -5.76
N SER A 17 6.64 23.21 -5.95
CA SER A 17 7.72 23.46 -4.99
C SER A 17 7.29 24.20 -3.71
N ARG A 18 6.09 24.83 -3.68
CA ARG A 18 5.60 25.60 -2.51
C ARG A 18 4.54 24.88 -1.67
N CYS A 19 3.86 23.87 -2.22
CA CYS A 19 2.86 23.10 -1.47
C CYS A 19 3.40 21.75 -0.92
N MET A 20 4.59 21.29 -1.34
CA MET A 20 5.14 20.02 -0.88
C MET A 20 5.76 20.12 0.53
N ARG A 21 5.43 19.15 1.38
CA ARG A 21 6.14 18.95 2.64
C ARG A 21 7.52 18.37 2.35
N ARG A 22 8.55 18.93 2.97
CA ARG A 22 9.94 18.50 2.79
C ARG A 22 10.19 17.29 3.69
N THR A 23 10.58 16.16 3.09
CA THR A 23 11.01 14.95 3.80
C THR A 23 12.46 14.67 3.44
N ASN A 24 13.32 14.43 4.43
CA ASN A 24 14.69 14.00 4.20
C ASN A 24 14.72 12.47 4.15
N LEU A 25 15.23 11.91 3.05
CA LEU A 25 15.42 10.48 2.87
C LEU A 25 16.92 10.19 2.93
N HIS A 26 17.33 9.33 3.85
CA HIS A 26 18.72 8.92 4.01
C HIS A 26 18.95 7.65 3.20
N LEU A 27 19.85 7.73 2.22
CA LEU A 27 20.19 6.65 1.30
C LEU A 27 21.68 6.35 1.41
N ASP A 28 22.04 5.08 1.19
CA ASP A 28 23.43 4.71 1.02
C ASP A 28 23.96 5.09 -0.38
N GLU A 29 25.28 4.92 -0.57
CA GLU A 29 25.96 5.26 -1.82
C GLU A 29 25.46 4.43 -3.01
N PHE A 30 25.20 3.14 -2.80
CA PHE A 30 24.71 2.24 -3.85
C PHE A 30 23.30 2.61 -4.29
N GLN A 31 22.40 2.88 -3.35
CA GLN A 31 21.04 3.35 -3.62
C GLN A 31 21.05 4.68 -4.39
N THR A 32 21.93 5.60 -4.00
CA THR A 32 22.08 6.89 -4.69
C THR A 32 22.57 6.69 -6.12
N ALA A 33 23.57 5.84 -6.33
CA ALA A 33 24.11 5.54 -7.65
C ALA A 33 23.08 4.84 -8.56
N ALA A 34 22.27 3.94 -8.00
CA ALA A 34 21.20 3.28 -8.72
C ALA A 34 20.13 4.29 -9.20
N LEU A 35 19.69 5.19 -8.30
CA LEU A 35 18.72 6.24 -8.65
C LEU A 35 19.27 7.20 -9.70
N ASP A 36 20.55 7.58 -9.62
CA ASP A 36 21.19 8.43 -10.62
C ASP A 36 21.30 7.77 -11.99
N THR A 37 21.56 6.46 -12.01
CA THR A 37 21.61 5.69 -13.25
C THR A 37 20.26 5.70 -13.95
N VAL A 38 19.17 5.45 -13.20
CA VAL A 38 17.80 5.51 -13.72
C VAL A 38 17.44 6.93 -14.16
N ALA A 39 17.76 7.94 -13.36
CA ALA A 39 17.47 9.33 -13.67
C ALA A 39 18.15 9.78 -14.98
N ARG A 40 19.41 9.39 -15.19
CA ARG A 40 20.14 9.66 -16.44
C ARG A 40 19.55 8.92 -17.63
N ALA A 41 19.17 7.65 -17.45
CA ALA A 41 18.55 6.86 -18.51
C ALA A 41 17.19 7.43 -18.96
N GLU A 42 16.40 7.94 -18.01
CA GLU A 42 15.08 8.53 -18.27
C GLU A 42 15.14 10.03 -18.61
N GLY A 43 16.29 10.68 -18.49
CA GLY A 43 16.44 12.13 -18.72
C GLY A 43 15.66 12.99 -17.72
N VAL A 44 15.39 12.47 -16.51
CA VAL A 44 14.63 13.16 -15.45
C VAL A 44 15.52 13.43 -14.24
N SER A 45 15.00 14.22 -13.29
CA SER A 45 15.70 14.44 -12.03
C SER A 45 15.62 13.21 -11.11
N ARG A 46 16.62 13.03 -10.25
CA ARG A 46 16.60 12.01 -9.19
C ARG A 46 15.34 12.09 -8.33
N ALA A 47 14.91 13.31 -7.99
CA ALA A 47 13.71 13.55 -7.19
C ALA A 47 12.43 13.05 -7.90
N GLU A 48 12.37 13.16 -9.22
CA GLU A 48 11.24 12.66 -10.02
C GLU A 48 11.23 11.12 -10.06
N VAL A 49 12.39 10.48 -10.18
CA VAL A 49 12.50 9.01 -10.07
C VAL A 49 11.99 8.55 -8.71
N VAL A 50 12.46 9.18 -7.62
CA VAL A 50 12.03 8.87 -6.25
C VAL A 50 10.52 9.05 -6.10
N ARG A 51 9.98 10.16 -6.61
CA ARG A 51 8.54 10.42 -6.56
C ARG A 51 7.74 9.33 -7.26
N ARG A 52 8.12 8.94 -8.48
CA ARG A 52 7.43 7.88 -9.24
C ARG A 52 7.52 6.53 -8.53
N LEU A 53 8.66 6.19 -7.95
CA LEU A 53 8.81 4.95 -7.19
C LEU A 53 7.89 4.92 -5.97
N ILE A 54 7.78 6.05 -5.26
CA ILE A 54 6.85 6.21 -4.15
C ILE A 54 5.39 6.10 -4.63
N ASP A 55 5.02 6.83 -5.69
CA ASP A 55 3.66 6.83 -6.24
C ASP A 55 3.23 5.44 -6.75
N ARG A 56 4.17 4.61 -7.22
CA ARG A 56 3.91 3.21 -7.61
C ARG A 56 3.85 2.25 -6.42
N GLY A 57 4.68 2.46 -5.40
CA GLY A 57 4.82 1.57 -4.26
C GLY A 57 3.76 1.80 -3.17
N ILE A 58 3.19 3.00 -3.11
CA ILE A 58 2.12 3.34 -2.18
C ILE A 58 0.80 3.28 -2.96
N PRO A 59 -0.14 2.40 -2.58
CA PRO A 59 -1.48 2.41 -3.16
C PRO A 59 -2.06 3.82 -3.00
N THR A 60 -2.49 4.41 -4.12
CA THR A 60 -3.03 5.78 -4.15
C THR A 60 -4.42 5.86 -3.50
N ALA A 61 -5.10 4.72 -3.39
CA ALA A 61 -6.29 4.58 -2.58
C ALA A 61 -5.88 4.36 -1.12
N LEU A 62 -6.42 5.19 -0.22
CA LEU A 62 -6.52 4.80 1.18
C LEU A 62 -7.27 3.45 1.22
N PRO A 63 -6.92 2.52 2.11
CA PRO A 63 -7.67 1.28 2.27
C PRO A 63 -9.16 1.64 2.40
N ASP A 64 -9.94 1.27 1.39
CA ASP A 64 -11.37 1.52 1.33
C ASP A 64 -11.99 0.38 2.09
N LEU A 65 -12.15 0.60 3.40
CA LEU A 65 -12.68 -0.40 4.31
C LEU A 65 -14.04 -0.93 3.82
N ASP A 66 -14.87 -0.10 3.20
CA ASP A 66 -16.18 -0.53 2.70
C ASP A 66 -16.03 -1.42 1.46
N ALA A 67 -15.11 -1.09 0.55
CA ALA A 67 -14.80 -1.95 -0.60
C ALA A 67 -14.15 -3.27 -0.18
N ASP A 68 -13.25 -3.24 0.80
CA ASP A 68 -12.60 -4.44 1.35
C ASP A 68 -13.62 -5.35 2.05
N LEU A 69 -14.54 -4.77 2.84
CA LEU A 69 -15.63 -5.51 3.48
C LEU A 69 -16.60 -6.10 2.45
N THR A 70 -16.96 -5.32 1.42
CA THR A 70 -17.82 -5.81 0.32
C THR A 70 -17.16 -6.98 -0.40
N ALA A 71 -15.85 -6.94 -0.67
CA ALA A 71 -15.15 -8.05 -1.30
C ALA A 71 -15.16 -9.33 -0.44
N ILE A 72 -15.11 -9.20 0.90
CA ILE A 72 -15.23 -10.33 1.83
C ILE A 72 -16.66 -10.90 1.81
N GLU A 73 -17.67 -10.02 1.84
CA GLU A 73 -19.08 -10.41 1.77
C GLU A 73 -19.41 -11.10 0.43
N ASP A 74 -18.92 -10.56 -0.68
CA ASP A 74 -19.10 -11.13 -2.03
C ASP A 74 -18.38 -12.47 -2.21
N SER A 75 -17.29 -12.69 -1.47
CA SER A 75 -16.58 -13.97 -1.46
C SER A 75 -17.33 -15.05 -0.66
N TYR A 76 -18.29 -14.66 0.19
CA TYR A 76 -19.05 -15.59 1.01
C TYR A 76 -20.04 -16.39 0.15
N GLY A 77 -19.91 -17.72 0.15
CA GLY A 77 -20.78 -18.61 -0.63
C GLY A 77 -20.33 -18.86 -2.08
N VAL A 78 -19.17 -18.34 -2.49
CA VAL A 78 -18.55 -18.64 -3.80
C VAL A 78 -17.94 -20.06 -3.84
N TRP A 79 -17.56 -20.61 -2.68
CA TRP A 79 -17.08 -21.99 -2.57
C TRP A 79 -18.24 -22.98 -2.56
N SER A 80 -18.18 -23.97 -3.45
CA SER A 80 -19.14 -25.07 -3.47
C SER A 80 -18.83 -26.04 -2.32
N GLU A 81 -19.85 -26.73 -1.79
CA GLU A 81 -19.62 -27.74 -0.73
C GLU A 81 -18.64 -28.84 -1.17
N ASP A 82 -18.53 -29.08 -2.48
CA ASP A 82 -17.57 -30.00 -3.10
C ASP A 82 -16.10 -29.52 -3.02
N ASP A 83 -15.84 -28.24 -2.77
CA ASP A 83 -14.49 -27.66 -2.64
C ASP A 83 -13.95 -27.73 -1.20
N LEU A 84 -14.76 -28.23 -0.25
CA LEU A 84 -14.37 -28.33 1.15
C LEU A 84 -13.38 -29.48 1.36
N VAL A 85 -12.10 -29.15 1.43
CA VAL A 85 -11.08 -30.08 1.97
C VAL A 85 -11.38 -30.28 3.46
N THR A 86 -11.95 -31.43 3.79
CA THR A 86 -12.25 -31.78 5.18
C THR A 86 -10.93 -31.95 5.93
N ARG A 87 -10.71 -31.11 6.95
CA ARG A 87 -9.55 -31.24 7.82
C ARG A 87 -9.79 -32.43 8.76
N GLU A 88 -9.03 -33.50 8.57
CA GLU A 88 -9.08 -34.66 9.45
C GLU A 88 -8.75 -34.28 10.92
N PRO A 89 -9.38 -34.93 11.91
CA PRO A 89 -9.15 -34.60 13.31
C PRO A 89 -7.68 -34.84 13.70
N ASP A 90 -6.95 -33.76 13.97
CA ASP A 90 -5.59 -33.84 14.50
C ASP A 90 -5.58 -33.84 16.04
N THR A 91 -4.44 -34.20 16.61
CA THR A 91 -4.25 -34.27 18.07
C THR A 91 -4.52 -32.95 18.76
N ARG A 92 -4.28 -31.82 18.08
CA ARG A 92 -4.58 -30.46 18.59
C ARG A 92 -6.09 -30.21 18.61
N ALA A 93 -6.83 -30.60 17.57
CA ALA A 93 -8.28 -30.46 17.50
C ALA A 93 -8.99 -31.28 18.59
N ALA A 94 -8.51 -32.49 18.88
CA ALA A 94 -9.01 -33.31 19.98
C ALA A 94 -8.75 -32.65 21.35
N HIS A 95 -7.57 -32.06 21.54
CA HIS A 95 -7.22 -31.34 22.76
C HIS A 95 -8.11 -30.11 22.99
N LEU A 96 -8.33 -29.28 21.96
CA LEU A 96 -9.17 -28.09 22.06
C LEU A 96 -10.65 -28.43 22.31
N ASN A 97 -11.17 -29.50 21.69
CA ASN A 97 -12.52 -29.97 21.98
C ASN A 97 -12.71 -30.40 23.44
N ARG A 98 -11.67 -30.96 24.06
CA ARG A 98 -11.69 -31.32 25.48
C ARG A 98 -11.76 -30.09 26.37
N ILE A 99 -10.99 -29.04 26.07
CA ILE A 99 -11.02 -27.78 26.80
C ILE A 99 -12.39 -27.09 26.65
N ARG A 100 -13.01 -27.11 25.46
CA ARG A 100 -14.28 -26.43 25.21
C ARG A 100 -15.50 -27.08 25.87
N ARG A 101 -15.43 -28.39 26.16
CA ARG A 101 -16.56 -29.17 26.72
C ARG A 101 -16.46 -29.41 28.24
N GLY A 102 -15.33 -29.05 28.85
CA GLY A 102 -15.17 -29.03 30.31
C GLY A 102 -15.52 -27.66 30.86
#